data_AF-A0A1Q9CXF8-F1
#
_entry.id   AF-A0A1Q9CXF8-F1
#
_cell.length_a   1.000
_cell.length_b   1.000
_cell.length_c   1.000
_cell.angle_alpha   90.00
_cell.angle_beta   90.00
_cell.angle_gamma   90.00
#
_symmetry.space_group_name_H-M   'P 1'
#
loop_
_entity.id
_entity.type
_entity.pdbx_description
1 polymer ?
#
loop_
_entity_poly.entity_id
_entity_poly.type
_entity_poly.pdbx_seq_one_letter_code
_entity_poly.pdbx_strand_id
1 'polypeptide(L)'
;MAGSNCHIGSDQAQQRRRIMVPLQLMSISGKDLDQRVRRLAIDELETAQKAVVTAQKAVDALQAVWLQHEASGNTEEAKQAYAKFKEAKDEVGKAKLEVEKAEAKVEKATGAVKASVQAGREQDSLVVKLHCVGLQHFGERELGCFRLEVESTSTDMALVVKAAVKAAMSTGLTVSRTALWKDAYGPDTKDHELGERIGEPVLDAKQLSSLTGQSTEKDLVAFTLPILRSLFPEDQIVDSQSRRWPESGLSPDLFRCMVCNGNASSGTPYKEMLDCVSVFEAKLAIKDDSRGQLYEYLCRLPSKHARGMLFDKSGFELYHVAGQPGSRKALLERICGAWSAPGGKKLLCHFLSQYSPWERLLRQSLRQAGAVPVAFLGSGAFGRVLEAQRERDEQIERIAIKAVLAAGVPAGFSPGAEVEVMESAFKQGCPVVAPSSDCIEVVEGSKVLGWFHILGNVGTPVPLDMAQARWRALVEALRQLHLRGFVHGDPRLANVVLVGENFKWIDFLGQPVFTRAAQETDIQMLMTDLVGQQDPVQFGLQFDGWPHKTAFIDNVLQPLMSSVTR
;
A
#
# COMPACT_ATOMS: atom_id res chain seq x y z
N MET A 1 37.26 -0.09 -60.26
CA MET A 1 38.40 0.62 -59.65
C MET A 1 38.32 0.43 -58.15
N ALA A 2 39.42 -0.08 -57.56
CA ALA A 2 39.84 -0.18 -56.14
C ALA A 2 38.74 -0.22 -55.06
N GLY A 3 38.57 -1.29 -54.29
CA GLY A 3 39.52 -1.83 -53.29
C GLY A 3 39.12 -1.25 -51.92
N SER A 4 38.77 -2.00 -50.87
CA SER A 4 39.69 -2.84 -50.09
C SER A 4 38.89 -3.68 -49.07
N ASN A 5 39.23 -4.97 -48.96
CA ASN A 5 38.89 -5.84 -47.84
C ASN A 5 39.78 -5.53 -46.62
N CYS A 6 39.29 -5.74 -45.39
CA CYS A 6 40.15 -6.19 -44.30
C CYS A 6 39.35 -6.93 -43.20
N HIS A 7 39.71 -8.19 -42.99
CA HIS A 7 39.44 -9.00 -41.80
C HIS A 7 40.37 -8.57 -40.66
N ILE A 8 39.82 -8.39 -39.45
CA ILE A 8 40.49 -8.53 -38.14
C ILE A 8 39.34 -8.92 -37.19
N GLY A 9 39.32 -10.01 -36.44
CA GLY A 9 40.37 -10.69 -35.71
C GLY A 9 39.90 -10.75 -34.25
N SER A 10 39.51 -11.93 -33.79
CA SER A 10 39.21 -12.26 -32.41
C SER A 10 40.48 -12.15 -31.55
N ASP A 11 40.59 -11.14 -30.68
CA ASP A 11 41.34 -11.18 -29.43
C ASP A 11 41.36 -9.80 -28.75
N GLN A 12 40.43 -9.55 -27.82
CA GLN A 12 40.63 -8.62 -26.70
C GLN A 12 39.78 -9.07 -25.49
N ALA A 13 40.01 -10.31 -25.06
CA ALA A 13 39.91 -10.64 -23.64
C ALA A 13 41.24 -10.26 -22.97
N GLN A 14 41.19 -9.79 -21.73
CA GLN A 14 42.32 -9.48 -20.84
C GLN A 14 43.12 -8.19 -21.12
N GLN A 15 42.60 -7.06 -20.62
CA GLN A 15 43.42 -6.10 -19.84
C GLN A 15 42.53 -5.05 -19.14
N ARG A 16 41.90 -5.43 -18.03
CA ARG A 16 41.39 -4.44 -17.07
C ARG A 16 42.48 -4.12 -16.06
N ARG A 17 43.18 -3.02 -16.29
CA ARG A 17 44.14 -2.43 -15.33
C ARG A 17 43.39 -2.13 -14.01
N ARG A 18 43.85 -2.73 -12.91
CA ARG A 18 43.47 -2.32 -11.55
C ARG A 18 44.03 -0.92 -11.31
N ILE A 19 43.19 0.10 -11.35
CA ILE A 19 43.52 1.40 -10.77
C ILE A 19 43.28 1.27 -9.26
N MET A 20 44.35 1.08 -8.48
CA MET A 20 44.29 1.27 -7.04
C MET A 20 44.46 2.76 -6.76
N VAL A 21 43.38 3.43 -6.37
CA VAL A 21 43.46 4.75 -5.74
C VAL A 21 43.65 4.50 -4.24
N PRO A 22 44.71 5.00 -3.60
CA PRO A 22 44.84 4.88 -2.14
C PRO A 22 43.85 5.85 -1.48
N LEU A 23 42.80 5.32 -0.85
CA LEU A 23 41.94 6.09 0.05
C LEU A 23 42.66 6.25 1.40
N GLN A 24 42.85 7.51 1.81
CA GLN A 24 43.43 7.88 3.11
C GLN A 24 42.66 7.24 4.27
N LEU A 25 43.38 6.59 5.18
CA LEU A 25 42.91 6.24 6.52
C LEU A 25 42.60 7.53 7.29
N MET A 26 41.35 7.73 7.70
CA MET A 26 41.00 8.75 8.70
C MET A 26 40.78 8.08 10.05
N SER A 27 41.63 8.37 11.04
CA SER A 27 41.35 8.09 12.44
C SER A 27 40.58 9.26 13.04
N ILE A 28 39.36 9.04 13.53
CA ILE A 28 38.60 10.05 14.28
C ILE A 28 38.74 9.71 15.76
N SER A 29 39.23 10.65 16.57
CA SER A 29 39.39 10.44 18.01
C SER A 29 38.02 10.42 18.72
N GLY A 30 37.89 9.68 19.81
CA GLY A 30 36.65 9.64 20.61
C GLY A 30 36.21 11.03 21.10
N LYS A 31 37.16 11.94 21.34
CA LYS A 31 36.91 13.34 21.73
C LYS A 31 36.18 14.13 20.64
N ASP A 32 36.47 13.87 19.36
CA ASP A 32 35.83 14.56 18.23
C ASP A 32 34.38 14.12 18.02
N LEU A 33 34.08 12.85 18.32
CA LEU A 33 32.73 12.30 18.20
C LEU A 33 31.81 12.86 19.29
N ASP A 34 32.32 12.91 20.52
CA ASP A 34 31.61 13.44 21.70
C ASP A 34 31.33 14.95 21.58
N GLN A 35 32.28 15.73 21.05
CA GLN A 35 32.08 17.15 20.75
C GLN A 35 31.02 17.37 19.66
N ARG A 36 30.92 16.48 18.66
CA ARG A 36 29.92 16.57 17.60
C ARG A 36 28.50 16.25 18.10
N VAL A 37 28.34 15.26 18.99
CA VAL A 37 27.04 14.95 19.60
C VAL A 37 26.56 16.12 20.46
N ARG A 38 27.46 16.74 21.23
CA ARG A 38 27.15 17.96 21.99
C ARG A 38 26.71 19.11 21.09
N ARG A 39 27.40 19.32 19.96
CA ARG A 39 27.07 20.38 19.00
C ARG A 39 25.68 20.20 18.41
N LEU A 40 25.31 18.99 17.99
CA LEU A 40 23.98 18.70 17.45
C LEU A 40 22.86 18.94 18.48
N ALA A 41 23.09 18.60 19.75
CA ALA A 41 22.11 18.88 20.81
C ALA A 41 21.94 20.39 21.06
N ILE A 42 23.02 21.17 20.93
CA ILE A 42 22.98 22.64 21.00
C ILE A 42 22.22 23.22 19.81
N ASP A 43 22.45 22.73 18.59
CA ASP A 43 21.74 23.19 17.38
C ASP A 43 20.23 22.91 17.48
N GLU A 44 19.83 21.76 18.02
CA GLU A 44 18.42 21.43 18.33
C GLU A 44 17.81 22.42 19.34
N LEU A 45 18.55 22.76 20.40
CA LEU A 45 18.12 23.73 21.42
C LEU A 45 17.96 25.14 20.83
N GLU A 46 18.92 25.62 20.05
CA GLU A 46 18.84 26.93 19.40
C GLU A 46 17.65 27.03 18.44
N THR A 47 17.34 25.93 17.73
CA THR A 47 16.19 25.85 16.84
C THR A 47 14.87 25.94 17.63
N ALA A 48 14.76 25.21 18.74
CA ALA A 48 13.58 25.25 19.61
C ALA A 48 13.39 26.66 20.23
N GLN A 49 14.47 27.31 20.67
CA GLN A 49 14.42 28.67 21.21
C GLN A 49 13.97 29.70 20.16
N LYS A 50 14.44 29.59 18.90
CA LYS A 50 13.97 30.45 17.80
C LYS A 50 12.48 30.28 17.51
N ALA A 51 11.96 29.06 17.62
CA ALA A 51 10.54 28.78 17.45
C ALA A 51 9.69 29.47 18.52
N VAL A 52 10.12 29.44 19.80
CA VAL A 52 9.46 30.16 20.90
C VAL A 52 9.43 31.67 20.65
N VAL A 53 10.55 32.27 20.24
CA VAL A 53 10.61 33.71 19.92
C VAL A 53 9.65 34.08 18.79
N THR A 54 9.54 33.22 17.77
CA THR A 54 8.68 33.45 16.61
C THR A 54 7.20 33.37 17.01
N ALA A 55 6.83 32.35 17.78
CA ALA A 55 5.48 32.18 18.29
C ALA A 55 5.08 33.33 19.24
N GLN A 56 6.00 33.81 20.08
CA GLN A 56 5.74 34.95 20.96
C GLN A 56 5.45 36.24 20.18
N LYS A 57 6.18 36.51 19.09
CA LYS A 57 5.89 37.66 18.22
C LYS A 57 4.49 37.58 17.60
N ALA A 58 4.03 36.38 17.24
CA ALA A 58 2.69 36.17 16.70
C ALA A 58 1.61 36.44 17.77
N VAL A 59 1.84 36.00 19.01
CA VAL A 59 0.97 36.30 20.15
C VAL A 59 0.87 37.82 20.38
N ASP A 60 2.00 38.52 20.41
CA ASP A 60 2.04 39.97 20.64
C ASP A 60 1.29 40.74 19.54
N ALA A 61 1.45 40.31 18.27
CA ALA A 61 0.74 40.89 17.13
C ALA A 61 -0.78 40.65 17.19
N LEU A 62 -1.21 39.42 17.52
CA LEU A 62 -2.62 39.07 17.64
C LEU A 62 -3.28 39.76 18.84
N GLN A 63 -2.55 39.95 19.94
CA GLN A 63 -3.01 40.70 21.09
C GLN A 63 -3.26 42.17 20.73
N ALA A 64 -2.37 42.80 19.96
CA ALA A 64 -2.55 44.17 19.50
C ALA A 64 -3.80 44.33 18.60
N VAL A 65 -4.02 43.39 17.68
CA VAL A 65 -5.21 43.37 16.81
C VAL A 65 -6.49 43.18 17.61
N TRP A 66 -6.49 42.27 18.59
CA TRP A 66 -7.63 42.07 19.47
C TRP A 66 -7.98 43.33 20.27
N LEU A 67 -6.99 43.96 20.92
CA LEU A 67 -7.18 45.20 21.68
C LEU A 67 -7.68 46.37 20.80
N GLN A 68 -7.23 46.44 19.54
CA GLN A 68 -7.70 47.43 18.58
C GLN A 68 -9.18 47.23 18.24
N HIS A 69 -9.62 46.00 17.98
CA HIS A 69 -11.03 45.71 17.70
C HIS A 69 -11.92 45.95 18.92
N GLU A 70 -11.45 45.59 20.12
CA GLU A 70 -12.14 45.85 21.38
C GLU A 70 -12.33 47.35 21.63
N ALA A 71 -11.29 48.16 21.44
CA ALA A 71 -11.36 49.62 21.59
C ALA A 71 -12.28 50.30 20.56
N SER A 72 -12.45 49.70 19.38
CA SER A 72 -13.34 50.21 18.32
C SER A 72 -14.83 49.86 18.52
N GLY A 73 -15.17 49.08 19.55
CA GLY A 73 -16.53 48.59 19.80
C GLY A 73 -16.99 47.49 18.83
N ASN A 74 -16.08 46.92 18.04
CA ASN A 74 -16.41 45.91 17.05
C ASN A 74 -16.40 44.49 17.68
N THR A 75 -17.56 44.09 18.18
CA THR A 75 -17.69 42.91 19.07
C THR A 75 -17.46 41.57 18.40
N GLU A 76 -17.78 41.39 17.11
CA GLU A 76 -17.58 40.11 16.43
C GLU A 76 -16.12 39.91 15.99
N GLU A 77 -15.49 40.94 15.45
CA GLU A 77 -14.08 40.93 15.06
C GLU A 77 -13.17 40.81 16.29
N ALA A 78 -13.54 41.41 17.42
CA ALA A 78 -12.85 41.22 18.70
C ALA A 78 -12.93 39.75 19.17
N LYS A 79 -14.08 39.08 19.05
CA LYS A 79 -14.22 37.65 19.38
C LYS A 79 -13.35 36.76 18.49
N GLN A 80 -13.34 37.03 17.17
CA GLN A 80 -12.52 36.27 16.23
C GLN A 80 -11.02 36.48 16.47
N ALA A 81 -10.59 37.71 16.73
CA ALA A 81 -9.21 38.02 17.06
C ALA A 81 -8.77 37.37 18.38
N TYR A 82 -9.66 37.37 19.39
CA TYR A 82 -9.40 36.71 20.67
C TYR A 82 -9.24 35.18 20.54
N ALA A 83 -10.07 34.53 19.72
CA ALA A 83 -9.95 33.10 19.46
C ALA A 83 -8.59 32.73 18.86
N LYS A 84 -8.12 33.52 17.87
CA LYS A 84 -6.79 33.35 17.25
C LYS A 84 -5.65 33.63 18.23
N PHE A 85 -5.78 34.67 19.06
CA PHE A 85 -4.82 34.97 20.13
C PHE A 85 -4.69 33.80 21.12
N LYS A 86 -5.82 33.20 21.52
CA LYS A 86 -5.83 32.05 22.44
C LYS A 86 -5.11 30.83 21.84
N GLU A 87 -5.39 30.51 20.57
CA GLU A 87 -4.72 29.43 19.86
C GLU A 87 -3.20 29.65 19.77
N ALA A 88 -2.77 30.85 19.38
CA ALA A 88 -1.34 31.20 19.32
C ALA A 88 -0.66 31.11 20.70
N LYS A 89 -1.36 31.44 21.78
CA LYS A 89 -0.84 31.31 23.15
C LYS A 89 -0.63 29.85 23.55
N ASP A 90 -1.53 28.96 23.13
CA ASP A 90 -1.40 27.52 23.35
C ASP A 90 -0.21 26.94 22.55
N GLU A 91 0.06 27.45 21.34
CA GLU A 91 1.24 27.09 20.54
C GLU A 91 2.56 27.52 21.19
N VAL A 92 2.62 28.71 21.81
CA VAL A 92 3.78 29.12 22.61
C VAL A 92 4.02 28.16 23.77
N GLY A 93 2.96 27.68 24.42
CA GLY A 93 3.05 26.66 25.47
C GLY A 93 3.69 25.36 24.98
N LYS A 94 3.28 24.86 23.80
CA LYS A 94 3.86 23.67 23.18
C LYS A 94 5.33 23.88 22.80
N ALA A 95 5.68 25.05 22.25
CA ALA A 95 7.05 25.37 21.86
C ALA A 95 7.99 25.44 23.08
N LYS A 96 7.53 25.97 24.21
CA LYS A 96 8.31 25.98 25.48
C LYS A 96 8.60 24.57 25.99
N LEU A 97 7.62 23.66 25.90
CA LEU A 97 7.81 22.26 26.27
C LEU A 97 8.88 21.56 25.41
N GLU A 98 8.99 21.91 24.13
CA GLU A 98 10.05 21.38 23.26
C GLU A 98 11.44 21.94 23.61
N VAL A 99 11.52 23.18 24.10
CA VAL A 99 12.77 23.73 24.66
C VAL A 99 13.21 22.95 25.89
N GLU A 100 12.31 22.68 26.83
CA GLU A 100 12.63 21.89 28.04
C GLU A 100 13.15 20.48 27.69
N LYS A 101 12.55 19.83 26.69
CA LYS A 101 13.03 18.54 26.17
C LYS A 101 14.42 18.64 25.53
N ALA A 102 14.69 19.72 24.79
CA ALA A 102 16.00 19.95 24.17
C ALA A 102 17.08 20.25 25.22
N GLU A 103 16.77 21.02 26.26
CA GLU A 103 17.66 21.28 27.39
C GLU A 103 18.04 19.97 28.13
N ALA A 104 17.06 19.11 28.41
CA ALA A 104 17.31 17.81 29.03
C ALA A 104 18.22 16.91 28.16
N LYS A 105 18.10 16.98 26.83
CA LYS A 105 19.00 16.26 25.91
C LYS A 105 20.42 16.82 25.97
N VAL A 106 20.59 18.14 26.00
CA VAL A 106 21.90 18.79 26.12
C VAL A 106 22.57 18.44 27.45
N GLU A 107 21.82 18.43 28.54
CA GLU A 107 22.31 18.04 29.87
C GLU A 107 22.77 16.58 29.88
N LYS A 108 21.94 15.66 29.35
CA LYS A 108 22.29 14.24 29.21
C LYS A 108 23.52 14.02 28.34
N ALA A 109 23.62 14.71 27.21
CA ALA A 109 24.79 14.65 26.33
C ALA A 109 26.04 15.17 27.04
N THR A 110 25.93 16.28 27.77
CA THR A 110 27.05 16.86 28.54
C THR A 110 27.51 15.94 29.68
N GLY A 111 26.56 15.28 30.37
CA GLY A 111 26.85 14.26 31.37
C GLY A 111 27.58 13.06 30.80
N ALA A 112 27.18 12.57 29.62
CA ALA A 112 27.84 11.48 28.91
C ALA A 112 29.29 11.85 28.53
N VAL A 113 29.53 13.06 28.01
CA VAL A 113 30.89 13.53 27.68
C VAL A 113 31.76 13.61 28.94
N LYS A 114 31.24 14.14 30.05
CA LYS A 114 31.98 14.19 31.33
C LYS A 114 32.33 12.79 31.82
N ALA A 115 31.38 11.85 31.77
CA ALA A 115 31.60 10.46 32.18
C ALA A 115 32.66 9.76 31.30
N SER A 116 32.64 9.96 29.97
CA SER A 116 33.62 9.41 29.03
C SER A 116 35.03 9.94 29.29
N VAL A 117 35.18 11.25 29.56
CA VAL A 117 36.46 11.89 29.88
C VAL A 117 37.01 11.40 31.22
N GLN A 118 36.14 11.23 32.22
CA GLN A 118 36.51 10.80 33.56
C GLN A 118 36.85 9.30 33.64
N ALA A 119 36.33 8.50 32.70
CA ALA A 119 36.60 7.07 32.57
C ALA A 119 37.90 6.72 31.82
N GLY A 120 38.72 7.70 31.42
CA GLY A 120 40.06 7.44 30.85
C GLY A 120 40.07 6.63 29.54
N ARG A 121 39.00 6.66 28.74
CA ARG A 121 38.90 5.93 27.46
C ARG A 121 39.69 6.62 26.34
N GLU A 122 41.01 6.72 26.50
CA GLU A 122 41.92 7.28 25.49
C GLU A 122 42.56 6.24 24.55
N GLN A 123 42.18 4.94 24.63
CA GLN A 123 42.88 3.87 23.89
C GLN A 123 42.02 2.93 23.04
N ASP A 124 40.82 3.31 22.62
CA ASP A 124 40.08 2.49 21.64
C ASP A 124 40.45 2.86 20.21
N SER A 125 41.27 2.02 19.57
CA SER A 125 41.57 2.14 18.14
C SER A 125 40.50 1.40 17.33
N LEU A 126 39.91 2.11 16.36
CA LEU A 126 38.95 1.57 15.40
C LEU A 126 39.59 1.63 14.01
N VAL A 127 39.81 0.48 13.38
CA VAL A 127 40.32 0.37 12.02
C VAL A 127 39.19 -0.14 11.12
N VAL A 128 38.75 0.70 10.19
CA VAL A 128 37.71 0.34 9.21
C VAL A 128 38.38 0.17 7.85
N LYS A 129 38.27 -1.03 7.27
CA LYS A 129 38.76 -1.38 5.93
C LYS A 129 37.57 -1.49 4.98
N LEU A 130 37.65 -0.81 3.84
CA LEU A 130 36.58 -0.75 2.84
C LEU A 130 37.05 -1.42 1.56
N HIS A 131 36.44 -2.54 1.19
CA HIS A 131 36.81 -3.33 0.03
C HIS A 131 35.77 -3.16 -1.09
N CYS A 132 36.18 -2.72 -2.28
CA CYS A 132 35.29 -2.73 -3.45
C CYS A 132 35.15 -4.16 -3.98
N VAL A 133 33.94 -4.73 -3.89
CA VAL A 133 33.65 -6.12 -4.29
C VAL A 133 33.08 -6.21 -5.70
N GLY A 134 32.68 -5.09 -6.32
CA GLY A 134 32.30 -5.03 -7.72
C GLY A 134 31.76 -3.67 -8.13
N LEU A 135 31.90 -3.32 -9.41
CA LEU A 135 31.32 -2.12 -10.02
C LEU A 135 30.27 -2.53 -11.06
N GLN A 136 29.09 -1.93 -11.00
CA GLN A 136 28.07 -2.04 -12.05
C GLN A 136 27.78 -0.65 -12.62
N HIS A 137 27.69 -0.55 -13.94
CA HIS A 137 27.37 0.68 -14.65
C HIS A 137 25.87 0.73 -14.96
N PHE A 138 25.22 1.84 -14.61
CA PHE A 138 23.83 2.14 -14.95
C PHE A 138 23.78 3.53 -15.60
N GLY A 139 23.76 3.56 -16.94
CA GLY A 139 23.90 4.81 -17.70
C GLY A 139 25.23 5.50 -17.40
N GLU A 140 25.20 6.80 -17.11
CA GLU A 140 26.39 7.59 -16.73
C GLU A 140 26.82 7.42 -15.25
N ARG A 141 26.14 6.57 -14.46
CA ARG A 141 26.43 6.39 -13.04
C ARG A 141 27.09 5.04 -12.77
N GLU A 142 28.19 5.05 -12.04
CA GLU A 142 28.80 3.85 -11.47
C GLU A 142 28.23 3.57 -10.07
N LEU A 143 27.73 2.35 -9.85
CA LEU A 143 27.36 1.85 -8.53
C LEU A 143 28.37 0.79 -8.11
N GLY A 144 29.15 1.10 -7.07
CA GLY A 144 30.06 0.15 -6.43
C GLY A 144 29.37 -0.62 -5.32
N CYS A 145 29.55 -1.93 -5.29
CA CYS A 145 29.26 -2.76 -4.12
C CYS A 145 30.53 -2.81 -3.26
N PHE A 146 30.42 -2.43 -1.99
CA PHE A 146 31.55 -2.40 -1.06
C PHE A 146 31.28 -3.33 0.13
N ARG A 147 32.29 -4.11 0.51
CA ARG A 147 32.33 -4.88 1.75
C ARG A 147 33.07 -4.04 2.78
N LEU A 148 32.48 -3.92 3.96
CA LEU A 148 33.07 -3.19 5.08
C LEU A 148 33.61 -4.19 6.10
N GLU A 149 34.89 -4.11 6.40
CA GLU A 149 35.54 -4.88 7.47
C GLU A 149 35.92 -3.91 8.60
N VAL A 150 35.57 -4.26 9.84
CA VAL A 150 35.81 -3.41 11.00
C VAL A 150 36.61 -4.20 12.02
N GLU A 151 37.81 -3.72 12.32
CA GLU A 151 38.65 -4.19 13.41
C GLU A 151 38.51 -3.18 14.56
N SER A 152 38.00 -3.64 15.70
CA SER A 152 37.85 -2.79 16.89
C SER A 152 38.34 -3.53 18.13
N THR A 153 38.99 -2.79 19.03
CA THR A 153 39.26 -3.26 20.40
C THR A 153 38.06 -3.10 21.33
N SER A 154 37.00 -2.43 20.87
CA SER A 154 35.76 -2.22 21.63
C SER A 154 34.88 -3.46 21.62
N THR A 155 34.37 -3.84 22.79
CA THR A 155 33.39 -4.93 22.95
C THR A 155 31.94 -4.48 22.68
N ASP A 156 31.69 -3.18 22.52
CA ASP A 156 30.36 -2.64 22.20
C ASP A 156 30.13 -2.59 20.68
N MET A 157 29.59 -3.70 20.16
CA MET A 157 29.31 -3.87 18.74
C MET A 157 28.32 -2.83 18.17
N ALA A 158 27.41 -2.28 18.99
CA ALA A 158 26.48 -1.26 18.53
C ALA A 158 27.19 0.08 18.26
N LEU A 159 28.20 0.40 19.07
CA LEU A 159 29.05 1.57 18.87
C LEU A 159 29.95 1.40 17.64
N VAL A 160 30.55 0.21 17.48
CA VAL A 160 31.41 -0.16 16.34
C VAL A 160 30.64 -0.06 15.02
N VAL A 161 29.43 -0.61 14.97
CA VAL A 161 28.55 -0.56 13.79
C VAL A 161 28.13 0.87 13.45
N LYS A 162 27.75 1.68 14.45
CA LYS A 162 27.38 3.09 14.21
C LYS A 162 28.56 3.91 13.70
N ALA A 163 29.76 3.71 14.25
CA ALA A 163 30.97 4.40 13.82
C ALA A 163 31.38 4.01 12.39
N ALA A 164 31.32 2.71 12.07
CA ALA A 164 31.60 2.15 10.76
C ALA A 164 30.68 2.69 9.66
N VAL A 165 29.37 2.75 9.92
CA VAL A 165 28.36 3.30 8.99
C VAL A 165 28.58 4.79 8.77
N LYS A 166 28.89 5.52 9.84
CA LYS A 166 29.15 6.96 9.78
C LYS A 166 30.45 7.28 9.03
N ALA A 167 31.48 6.45 9.17
CA ALA A 167 32.72 6.55 8.42
C ALA A 167 32.49 6.31 6.92
N ALA A 168 31.73 5.27 6.55
CA ALA A 168 31.37 5.01 5.15
C ALA A 168 30.53 6.16 4.54
N MET A 169 29.61 6.75 5.30
CA MET A 169 28.85 7.92 4.84
C MET A 169 29.74 9.16 4.63
N SER A 170 30.80 9.32 5.42
CA SER A 170 31.73 10.46 5.31
C SER A 170 32.62 10.42 4.07
N THR A 171 32.75 9.27 3.38
CA THR A 171 33.45 9.15 2.09
C THR A 171 32.53 9.42 0.90
N GLY A 172 31.34 10.01 1.11
CA GLY A 172 30.36 10.32 0.07
C GLY A 172 29.50 9.13 -0.37
N LEU A 173 29.60 7.97 0.31
CA LEU A 173 28.77 6.79 0.00
C LEU A 173 27.40 6.92 0.68
N THR A 174 26.33 6.60 -0.05
CA THR A 174 24.98 6.52 0.53
C THR A 174 24.75 5.10 1.06
N VAL A 175 24.72 4.92 2.39
CA VAL A 175 24.54 3.60 3.02
C VAL A 175 23.05 3.38 3.32
N SER A 176 22.43 2.36 2.71
CA SER A 176 21.06 1.94 3.04
C SER A 176 21.02 1.25 4.40
N ARG A 177 20.12 1.70 5.29
CA ARG A 177 19.94 1.19 6.67
C ARG A 177 19.66 -0.32 6.77
N THR A 178 19.21 -0.96 5.68
CA THR A 178 18.87 -2.39 5.62
C THR A 178 20.07 -3.34 5.67
N ALA A 179 21.31 -2.85 5.54
CA ALA A 179 22.49 -3.72 5.42
C ALA A 179 23.12 -4.20 6.75
N LEU A 180 22.64 -3.74 7.92
CA LEU A 180 23.31 -3.96 9.22
C LEU A 180 22.80 -5.15 10.04
N TRP A 181 21.87 -5.94 9.52
CA TRP A 181 21.22 -7.00 10.29
C TRP A 181 21.95 -8.35 10.29
N LYS A 182 23.14 -8.45 9.67
CA LYS A 182 23.64 -9.74 9.22
C LYS A 182 24.52 -10.54 10.20
N ASP A 183 25.09 -9.94 11.25
CA ASP A 183 26.07 -10.65 12.10
C ASP A 183 25.81 -10.58 13.64
N ALA A 184 24.64 -10.12 14.09
CA ALA A 184 24.37 -9.92 15.53
C ALA A 184 23.92 -11.17 16.32
N TYR A 185 23.88 -12.36 15.71
CA TYR A 185 23.43 -13.58 16.40
C TYR A 185 24.39 -14.76 16.17
N GLY A 186 25.46 -14.77 16.96
CA GLY A 186 26.29 -15.91 17.35
C GLY A 186 26.50 -15.88 18.87
N PRO A 187 26.87 -17.01 19.51
CA PRO A 187 26.44 -17.34 20.88
C PRO A 187 27.36 -16.73 21.94
N ASP A 188 26.89 -15.72 22.65
CA ASP A 188 27.06 -15.48 24.10
C ASP A 188 27.01 -13.99 24.48
N THR A 189 26.29 -13.72 25.58
CA THR A 189 26.18 -12.49 26.41
C THR A 189 25.37 -11.31 25.82
N LYS A 190 24.16 -10.98 26.33
CA LYS A 190 23.77 -10.27 27.60
C LYS A 190 24.27 -8.81 27.65
N ASP A 191 23.50 -7.75 27.92
CA ASP A 191 22.10 -7.57 28.33
C ASP A 191 21.64 -6.17 27.83
N HIS A 192 20.37 -6.06 27.43
CA HIS A 192 19.59 -4.87 27.73
C HIS A 192 18.18 -5.33 28.13
N GLU A 193 17.88 -5.12 29.40
CA GLU A 193 16.60 -5.37 30.05
C GLU A 193 15.48 -4.57 29.36
N LEU A 194 14.78 -5.22 28.43
CA LEU A 194 13.33 -5.19 28.38
C LEU A 194 12.91 -6.58 28.84
N GLY A 195 12.54 -6.68 30.12
CA GLY A 195 12.12 -7.91 30.76
C GLY A 195 11.12 -8.68 29.89
N GLU A 196 11.38 -9.97 29.73
CA GLU A 196 10.44 -10.98 29.23
C GLU A 196 9.83 -10.71 27.85
N ARG A 197 10.58 -11.08 26.79
CA ARG A 197 10.06 -11.95 25.71
C ARG A 197 11.21 -12.34 24.80
N ILE A 198 11.85 -13.47 25.14
CA ILE A 198 12.40 -14.36 24.11
C ILE A 198 11.26 -14.58 23.13
N GLY A 199 11.34 -13.99 21.93
CA GLY A 199 10.24 -14.07 20.98
C GLY A 199 9.95 -15.53 20.64
N GLU A 200 8.69 -15.86 20.38
CA GLU A 200 8.32 -17.24 20.04
C GLU A 200 8.99 -17.69 18.73
N PRO A 201 9.49 -18.93 18.66
CA PRO A 201 9.86 -19.52 17.38
C PRO A 201 8.62 -19.66 16.49
N VAL A 202 8.82 -19.84 15.18
CA VAL A 202 7.71 -20.15 14.29
C VAL A 202 7.21 -21.57 14.56
N LEU A 203 8.14 -22.51 14.74
CA LEU A 203 7.87 -23.91 15.04
C LEU A 203 8.47 -24.31 16.38
N ASP A 204 7.68 -25.03 17.18
CA ASP A 204 8.21 -25.72 18.36
C ASP A 204 9.07 -26.94 17.96
N ALA A 205 9.74 -27.55 18.93
CA ALA A 205 10.63 -28.70 18.68
C ALA A 205 9.90 -29.91 18.08
N LYS A 206 8.63 -30.15 18.44
CA LYS A 206 7.82 -31.26 17.95
C LYS A 206 7.39 -31.02 16.50
N GLN A 207 6.97 -29.80 16.19
CA GLN A 207 6.66 -29.36 14.84
C GLN A 207 7.91 -29.41 13.94
N LEU A 208 9.06 -28.96 14.43
CA LEU A 208 10.32 -29.03 13.67
C LEU A 208 10.70 -30.48 13.35
N SER A 209 10.61 -31.39 14.33
CA SER A 209 10.85 -32.83 14.10
C SER A 209 9.87 -33.44 13.10
N SER A 210 8.65 -32.92 13.02
CA SER A 210 7.65 -33.37 12.04
C SER A 210 7.94 -32.81 10.65
N LEU A 211 8.39 -31.55 10.56
CA LEU A 211 8.78 -30.90 9.31
C LEU A 211 9.99 -31.58 8.64
N THR A 212 10.99 -31.98 9.41
CA THR A 212 12.20 -32.63 8.88
C THR A 212 11.89 -33.97 8.21
N GLY A 213 10.84 -34.67 8.67
CA GLY A 213 10.36 -35.94 8.13
C GLY A 213 9.63 -35.86 6.79
N GLN A 214 9.26 -34.67 6.30
CA GLN A 214 8.50 -34.53 5.04
C GLN A 214 9.34 -34.91 3.82
N SER A 215 8.87 -35.75 2.90
CA SER A 215 9.68 -36.23 1.77
C SER A 215 9.43 -35.51 0.45
N THR A 216 8.33 -34.77 0.33
CA THR A 216 7.98 -34.04 -0.90
C THR A 216 7.64 -32.58 -0.60
N GLU A 217 7.70 -31.71 -1.62
CA GLU A 217 7.29 -30.30 -1.50
C GLU A 217 5.79 -30.18 -1.16
N LYS A 218 4.98 -31.10 -1.70
CA LYS A 218 3.56 -31.20 -1.36
C LYS A 218 3.33 -31.48 0.13
N ASP A 219 4.10 -32.39 0.72
CA ASP A 219 3.98 -32.70 2.14
C ASP A 219 4.46 -31.53 3.01
N LEU A 220 5.52 -30.82 2.58
CA LEU A 220 5.95 -29.57 3.23
C LEU A 220 4.87 -28.50 3.20
N VAL A 221 4.20 -28.30 2.07
CA VAL A 221 3.09 -27.36 1.91
C VAL A 221 1.94 -27.76 2.84
N ALA A 222 1.51 -29.02 2.80
CA ALA A 222 0.41 -29.52 3.62
C ALA A 222 0.69 -29.36 5.13
N PHE A 223 1.94 -29.60 5.55
CA PHE A 223 2.37 -29.38 6.93
C PHE A 223 2.38 -27.90 7.32
N THR A 224 2.94 -27.04 6.47
CA THR A 224 3.22 -25.63 6.80
C THR A 224 1.99 -24.72 6.66
N LEU A 225 1.05 -25.07 5.78
CA LEU A 225 -0.17 -24.31 5.53
C LEU A 225 -1.00 -23.98 6.78
N PRO A 226 -1.37 -24.93 7.66
CA PRO A 226 -2.13 -24.61 8.88
C PRO A 226 -1.36 -23.69 9.83
N ILE A 227 -0.03 -23.82 9.89
CA ILE A 227 0.82 -22.94 10.69
C ILE A 227 0.77 -21.52 10.14
N LEU A 228 1.00 -21.34 8.84
CA LEU A 228 0.91 -20.02 8.22
C LEU A 228 -0.48 -19.39 8.39
N ARG A 229 -1.57 -20.17 8.26
CA ARG A 229 -2.94 -19.67 8.50
C ARG A 229 -3.14 -19.19 9.94
N SER A 230 -2.54 -19.87 10.92
CA SER A 230 -2.60 -19.43 12.32
C SER A 230 -1.86 -18.11 12.57
N LEU A 231 -0.85 -17.79 11.76
CA LEU A 231 -0.09 -16.54 11.85
C LEU A 231 -0.80 -15.36 11.18
N PHE A 232 -1.71 -15.63 10.24
CA PHE A 232 -2.46 -14.63 9.48
C PHE A 232 -3.95 -14.99 9.45
N PRO A 233 -4.64 -14.95 10.60
CA PRO A 233 -6.04 -15.42 10.71
C PRO A 233 -7.04 -14.58 9.90
N GLU A 234 -6.69 -13.33 9.57
CA GLU A 234 -7.49 -12.44 8.73
C GLU A 234 -7.30 -12.71 7.21
N ASP A 235 -6.38 -13.62 6.85
CA ASP A 235 -5.94 -13.81 5.47
C ASP A 235 -6.32 -15.18 4.94
N GLN A 236 -6.61 -15.24 3.65
CA GLN A 236 -6.71 -16.50 2.95
C GLN A 236 -5.32 -16.91 2.48
N ILE A 237 -4.74 -17.93 3.10
CA ILE A 237 -3.56 -18.62 2.58
C ILE A 237 -4.01 -19.87 1.85
N VAL A 238 -3.61 -19.96 0.60
CA VAL A 238 -4.18 -20.85 -0.40
C VAL A 238 -3.08 -21.68 -1.05
N ASP A 239 -3.35 -22.97 -1.19
CA ASP A 239 -2.49 -23.93 -1.92
C ASP A 239 -2.87 -23.95 -3.40
N SER A 240 -1.90 -23.66 -4.27
CA SER A 240 -2.14 -23.60 -5.71
C SER A 240 -2.29 -24.97 -6.38
N GLN A 241 -1.91 -26.08 -5.73
CA GLN A 241 -2.26 -27.41 -6.25
C GLN A 241 -3.77 -27.63 -6.21
N SER A 242 -4.43 -27.04 -5.21
CA SER A 242 -5.88 -27.09 -5.10
C SER A 242 -6.59 -26.08 -6.01
N ARG A 243 -5.87 -25.09 -6.59
CA ARG A 243 -6.48 -23.94 -7.29
C ARG A 243 -5.60 -23.29 -8.35
N ARG A 244 -6.19 -22.93 -9.49
CA ARG A 244 -5.43 -22.29 -10.58
C ARG A 244 -4.89 -20.92 -10.17
N TRP A 245 -3.61 -20.69 -10.41
CA TRP A 245 -3.03 -19.35 -10.53
C TRP A 245 -3.55 -18.69 -11.84
N PRO A 246 -3.82 -17.37 -11.87
CA PRO A 246 -4.46 -16.74 -13.04
C PRO A 246 -3.54 -16.66 -14.26
N GLU A 247 -2.22 -16.71 -14.07
CA GLU A 247 -1.25 -16.64 -15.15
C GLU A 247 -0.85 -18.03 -15.65
N SER A 248 -0.68 -18.18 -16.96
CA SER A 248 -0.27 -19.44 -17.58
C SER A 248 1.22 -19.75 -17.30
N GLY A 249 1.49 -21.00 -16.96
CA GLY A 249 2.83 -21.60 -17.00
C GLY A 249 3.66 -21.58 -15.71
N LEU A 250 3.31 -20.75 -14.73
CA LEU A 250 4.05 -20.64 -13.46
C LEU A 250 3.09 -20.34 -12.32
N SER A 251 3.08 -21.20 -11.30
CA SER A 251 2.21 -21.09 -10.13
C SER A 251 3.05 -21.25 -8.87
N PRO A 252 2.99 -20.32 -7.90
CA PRO A 252 3.64 -20.52 -6.62
C PRO A 252 2.98 -21.69 -5.88
N ASP A 253 3.69 -22.34 -4.95
CA ASP A 253 3.10 -23.40 -4.13
C ASP A 253 1.95 -22.87 -3.25
N LEU A 254 2.15 -21.70 -2.65
CA LEU A 254 1.17 -21.01 -1.83
C LEU A 254 1.06 -19.53 -2.21
N PHE A 255 -0.08 -18.93 -1.92
CA PHE A 255 -0.21 -17.49 -1.93
C PHE A 255 -1.17 -17.01 -0.85
N ARG A 256 -0.99 -15.75 -0.45
CA ARG A 256 -1.81 -15.05 0.53
C ARG A 256 -2.62 -13.96 -0.16
N CYS A 257 -3.94 -14.01 -0.01
CA CYS A 257 -4.89 -13.04 -0.54
C CYS A 257 -5.86 -12.60 0.58
N MET A 258 -6.47 -11.41 0.44
CA MET A 258 -7.59 -11.02 1.30
C MET A 258 -8.89 -11.75 0.91
N VAL A 259 -9.10 -11.91 -0.40
CA VAL A 259 -10.29 -12.53 -0.98
C VAL A 259 -9.89 -13.25 -2.27
N CYS A 260 -10.52 -14.39 -2.52
CA CYS A 260 -10.23 -15.24 -3.66
C CYS A 260 -11.55 -15.73 -4.30
N ASN A 261 -11.50 -16.12 -5.58
CA ASN A 261 -12.67 -16.27 -6.43
C ASN A 261 -13.40 -17.62 -6.21
N GLY A 262 -14.54 -17.64 -5.52
CA GLY A 262 -15.23 -18.86 -5.07
C GLY A 262 -15.23 -18.97 -3.55
N ASN A 263 -15.84 -20.02 -2.98
CA ASN A 263 -15.86 -20.21 -1.53
C ASN A 263 -14.42 -20.17 -0.96
N ALA A 264 -14.25 -19.71 0.29
CA ALA A 264 -12.96 -19.49 0.94
C ALA A 264 -11.95 -20.67 0.86
N SER A 265 -12.42 -21.86 0.47
CA SER A 265 -11.66 -23.09 0.24
C SER A 265 -11.31 -23.44 -1.25
N SER A 266 -11.80 -22.75 -2.29
CA SER A 266 -11.60 -23.14 -3.71
C SER A 266 -11.16 -22.07 -4.74
N GLY A 267 -10.94 -20.79 -4.38
CA GLY A 267 -10.66 -19.73 -5.37
C GLY A 267 -9.24 -19.32 -5.80
N THR A 268 -9.13 -18.94 -7.08
CA THR A 268 -8.03 -18.21 -7.75
C THR A 268 -8.02 -16.73 -7.31
N PRO A 269 -6.86 -16.05 -7.16
CA PRO A 269 -6.88 -14.62 -6.83
C PRO A 269 -7.46 -13.82 -8.00
N TYR A 270 -8.26 -12.79 -7.70
CA TYR A 270 -8.75 -11.87 -8.72
C TYR A 270 -7.57 -11.12 -9.35
N LYS A 271 -7.55 -10.97 -10.68
CA LYS A 271 -6.47 -10.32 -11.42
C LYS A 271 -6.23 -8.90 -10.93
N GLU A 272 -7.32 -8.21 -10.62
CA GLU A 272 -7.40 -6.84 -10.11
C GLU A 272 -6.90 -6.71 -8.66
N MET A 273 -6.72 -7.85 -7.97
CA MET A 273 -6.26 -7.93 -6.58
C MET A 273 -4.85 -8.50 -6.45
N LEU A 274 -4.16 -8.80 -7.55
CA LEU A 274 -2.79 -9.35 -7.53
C LEU A 274 -1.76 -8.41 -6.90
N ASP A 275 -2.05 -7.11 -6.80
CA ASP A 275 -1.21 -6.15 -6.07
C ASP A 275 -1.38 -6.19 -4.54
N CYS A 276 -2.30 -7.03 -4.05
CA CYS A 276 -2.53 -7.35 -2.65
C CYS A 276 -2.10 -8.79 -2.30
N VAL A 277 -1.32 -9.43 -3.18
CA VAL A 277 -0.89 -10.83 -3.00
C VAL A 277 0.55 -10.92 -2.53
N SER A 278 0.80 -11.85 -1.61
CA SER A 278 2.15 -12.37 -1.32
C SER A 278 2.26 -13.82 -1.77
N VAL A 279 3.40 -14.22 -2.31
CA VAL A 279 3.63 -15.57 -2.86
C VAL A 279 4.62 -16.34 -2.00
N PHE A 280 4.36 -17.63 -1.77
CA PHE A 280 5.26 -18.51 -1.04
C PHE A 280 5.59 -19.76 -1.85
N GLU A 281 6.85 -20.18 -1.76
CA GLU A 281 7.37 -21.34 -2.47
C GLU A 281 8.01 -22.31 -1.47
N ALA A 282 7.64 -23.58 -1.55
CA ALA A 282 8.18 -24.65 -0.73
C ALA A 282 9.22 -25.42 -1.54
N LYS A 283 10.36 -25.75 -0.93
CA LYS A 283 11.39 -26.57 -1.56
C LYS A 283 11.91 -27.59 -0.56
N LEU A 284 12.35 -28.75 -1.03
CA LEU A 284 13.02 -29.73 -0.16
C LEU A 284 14.36 -29.22 0.35
N ALA A 285 15.04 -28.42 -0.47
CA ALA A 285 16.23 -27.67 -0.13
C ALA A 285 16.28 -26.40 -0.99
N ILE A 286 16.56 -25.26 -0.36
CA ILE A 286 16.65 -23.99 -1.08
C ILE A 286 17.90 -23.97 -1.98
N LYS A 287 17.69 -23.80 -3.29
CA LYS A 287 18.73 -23.68 -4.33
C LYS A 287 18.60 -22.36 -5.09
N ASP A 288 19.63 -22.02 -5.86
CA ASP A 288 19.63 -20.79 -6.67
C ASP A 288 18.49 -20.76 -7.70
N ASP A 289 18.16 -21.89 -8.32
CA ASP A 289 17.02 -21.99 -9.26
C ASP A 289 15.69 -21.64 -8.56
N SER A 290 15.51 -22.11 -7.31
CA SER A 290 14.30 -21.81 -6.52
C SER A 290 14.22 -20.34 -6.11
N ARG A 291 15.37 -19.71 -5.83
CA ARG A 291 15.45 -18.26 -5.60
C ARG A 291 15.09 -17.48 -6.86
N GLY A 292 15.56 -17.95 -8.02
CA GLY A 292 15.22 -17.39 -9.33
C GLY A 292 13.72 -17.47 -9.62
N GLN A 293 13.11 -18.64 -9.34
CA GLN A 293 11.69 -18.89 -9.51
C GLN A 293 10.82 -17.96 -8.64
N LEU A 294 11.10 -17.87 -7.32
CA LEU A 294 10.38 -16.93 -6.44
C LEU A 294 10.52 -15.49 -6.93
N TYR A 295 11.73 -15.08 -7.31
CA TYR A 295 11.98 -13.73 -7.81
C TYR A 295 11.22 -13.43 -9.11
N GLU A 296 11.08 -14.43 -10.00
CA GLU A 296 10.26 -14.32 -11.20
C GLU A 296 8.78 -14.08 -10.87
N TYR A 297 8.20 -14.83 -9.93
CA TYR A 297 6.83 -14.59 -9.47
C TYR A 297 6.64 -13.16 -8.96
N LEU A 298 7.57 -12.70 -8.12
CA LEU A 298 7.50 -11.35 -7.54
C LEU A 298 7.61 -10.26 -8.60
N CYS A 299 8.38 -10.49 -9.68
CA CYS A 299 8.47 -9.56 -10.81
C CYS A 299 7.19 -9.49 -11.64
N ARG A 300 6.42 -10.58 -11.73
CA ARG A 300 5.15 -10.64 -12.48
C ARG A 300 3.99 -9.94 -11.77
N LEU A 301 4.01 -9.87 -10.44
CA LEU A 301 2.96 -9.16 -9.70
C LEU A 301 2.84 -7.69 -10.13
N PRO A 302 1.62 -7.13 -10.27
CA PRO A 302 1.43 -5.76 -10.75
C PRO A 302 1.78 -4.69 -9.70
N SER A 303 2.11 -5.08 -8.47
CA SER A 303 2.47 -4.14 -7.41
C SER A 303 3.86 -3.52 -7.60
N LYS A 304 4.01 -2.24 -7.27
CA LYS A 304 5.32 -1.57 -7.20
C LYS A 304 6.25 -2.21 -6.17
N HIS A 305 5.68 -2.78 -5.11
CA HIS A 305 6.39 -3.52 -4.08
C HIS A 305 5.75 -4.90 -3.95
N ALA A 306 6.56 -5.94 -4.07
CA ALA A 306 6.10 -7.32 -3.91
C ALA A 306 6.91 -8.01 -2.80
N ARG A 307 6.22 -8.88 -2.05
CA ARG A 307 6.79 -9.66 -0.98
C ARG A 307 6.50 -11.13 -1.16
N GLY A 308 7.46 -11.97 -0.79
CA GLY A 308 7.30 -13.41 -0.84
C GLY A 308 8.22 -14.14 0.12
N MET A 309 8.01 -15.44 0.22
CA MET A 309 8.76 -16.32 1.11
C MET A 309 9.15 -17.58 0.36
N LEU A 310 10.43 -17.95 0.42
CA LEU A 310 10.91 -19.26 0.01
C LEU A 310 11.22 -20.05 1.27
N PHE A 311 10.81 -21.31 1.38
CA PHE A 311 11.05 -22.07 2.59
C PHE A 311 11.34 -23.54 2.33
N ASP A 312 12.09 -24.15 3.25
CA ASP A 312 12.39 -25.58 3.27
C ASP A 312 12.33 -26.12 4.71
N LYS A 313 12.90 -27.31 4.94
CA LYS A 313 12.95 -27.94 6.26
C LYS A 313 13.82 -27.20 7.27
N SER A 314 14.82 -26.46 6.79
CA SER A 314 15.82 -25.79 7.62
C SER A 314 15.39 -24.39 8.05
N GLY A 315 14.59 -23.71 7.23
CA GLY A 315 14.15 -22.36 7.51
C GLY A 315 13.40 -21.71 6.35
N PHE A 316 13.49 -20.39 6.30
CA PHE A 316 12.83 -19.55 5.30
C PHE A 316 13.72 -18.37 4.87
N GLU A 317 13.51 -17.91 3.64
CA GLU A 317 14.05 -16.68 3.08
C GLU A 317 12.88 -15.74 2.70
N LEU A 318 12.87 -14.53 3.25
CA LEU A 318 11.89 -13.49 2.96
C LEU A 318 12.44 -12.53 1.91
N TYR A 319 11.64 -12.20 0.90
CA TYR A 319 12.04 -11.38 -0.24
C TYR A 319 11.16 -10.15 -0.34
N HIS A 320 11.78 -8.96 -0.42
CA HIS A 320 11.10 -7.71 -0.78
C HIS A 320 11.73 -7.15 -2.04
N VAL A 321 10.92 -7.00 -3.09
CA VAL A 321 11.35 -6.42 -4.36
C VAL A 321 10.55 -5.16 -4.67
N ALA A 322 11.13 -4.26 -5.45
CA ALA A 322 10.45 -3.06 -5.94
C ALA A 322 10.81 -2.70 -7.37
N GLY A 323 9.85 -2.22 -8.14
CA GLY A 323 10.03 -1.81 -9.52
C GLY A 323 8.72 -1.39 -10.16
N GLN A 324 8.75 -1.01 -11.44
CA GLN A 324 7.51 -0.70 -12.15
C GLN A 324 6.75 -1.99 -12.50
N PRO A 325 5.40 -1.95 -12.56
CA PRO A 325 4.61 -3.08 -13.05
C PRO A 325 5.07 -3.49 -14.44
N GLY A 326 5.18 -4.80 -14.70
CA GLY A 326 5.63 -5.33 -16.00
C GLY A 326 7.13 -5.20 -16.30
N SER A 327 7.92 -4.69 -15.35
CA SER A 327 9.38 -4.61 -15.46
C SER A 327 10.08 -5.51 -14.43
N ARG A 328 11.36 -5.82 -14.69
CA ARG A 328 12.21 -6.47 -13.68
C ARG A 328 12.32 -5.59 -12.43
N LYS A 329 12.10 -6.18 -11.24
CA LYS A 329 12.10 -5.47 -9.96
C LYS A 329 13.45 -5.58 -9.25
N ALA A 330 13.93 -4.53 -8.60
CA ALA A 330 15.13 -4.59 -7.78
C ALA A 330 14.86 -5.36 -6.48
N LEU A 331 15.80 -6.22 -6.06
CA LEU A 331 15.77 -6.82 -4.73
C LEU A 331 16.18 -5.76 -3.69
N LEU A 332 15.25 -5.41 -2.80
CA LEU A 332 15.50 -4.43 -1.75
C LEU A 332 15.95 -5.08 -0.44
N GLU A 333 15.36 -6.23 -0.11
CA GLU A 333 15.62 -6.93 1.13
C GLU A 333 15.54 -8.44 0.93
N ARG A 334 16.49 -9.15 1.55
CA ARG A 334 16.44 -10.60 1.72
C ARG A 334 16.80 -10.97 3.15
N ILE A 335 15.89 -11.61 3.87
CA ILE A 335 16.09 -12.02 5.26
C ILE A 335 16.05 -13.54 5.34
N CYS A 336 17.06 -14.15 5.94
CA CYS A 336 17.11 -15.60 6.19
C CYS A 336 16.74 -15.85 7.65
N GLY A 337 15.85 -16.80 7.93
CA GLY A 337 15.44 -17.18 9.27
C GLY A 337 15.34 -18.69 9.42
N ALA A 338 15.59 -19.18 10.64
CA ALA A 338 15.33 -20.58 10.99
C ALA A 338 13.95 -20.69 11.67
N TRP A 339 13.26 -21.81 11.47
CA TRP A 339 11.94 -22.04 12.05
C TRP A 339 11.92 -22.02 13.58
N SER A 340 12.99 -22.51 14.20
CA SER A 340 13.19 -22.57 15.65
C SER A 340 13.84 -21.32 16.25
N ALA A 341 14.22 -20.33 15.42
CA ALA A 341 14.88 -19.14 15.90
C ALA A 341 13.92 -18.32 16.79
N PRO A 342 14.34 -17.95 18.02
CA PRO A 342 13.57 -17.02 18.84
C PRO A 342 13.24 -15.73 18.09
N GLY A 343 11.98 -15.32 18.14
CA GLY A 343 11.48 -14.13 17.44
C GLY A 343 11.18 -14.33 15.96
N GLY A 344 11.41 -15.52 15.40
CA GLY A 344 11.08 -15.85 14.01
C GLY A 344 9.61 -15.60 13.67
N LYS A 345 8.69 -15.92 14.61
CA LYS A 345 7.26 -15.64 14.45
C LYS A 345 6.98 -14.15 14.27
N LYS A 346 7.55 -13.31 15.15
CA LYS A 346 7.41 -11.85 15.09
C LYS A 346 8.00 -11.28 13.81
N LEU A 347 9.16 -11.78 13.37
CA LEU A 347 9.80 -11.38 12.12
C LEU A 347 8.89 -11.66 10.92
N LEU A 348 8.39 -12.90 10.82
CA LEU A 348 7.56 -13.35 9.70
C LEU A 348 6.23 -12.57 9.66
N CYS A 349 5.56 -12.41 10.80
CA CYS A 349 4.36 -11.58 10.91
C CYS A 349 4.64 -10.12 10.53
N HIS A 350 5.72 -9.52 11.04
CA HIS A 350 6.07 -8.13 10.74
C HIS A 350 6.34 -7.90 9.25
N PHE A 351 7.15 -8.78 8.64
CA PHE A 351 7.55 -8.67 7.25
C PHE A 351 6.36 -8.79 6.30
N LEU A 352 5.52 -9.82 6.51
CA LEU A 352 4.37 -10.07 5.64
C LEU A 352 3.21 -9.11 5.94
N SER A 353 3.14 -8.48 7.11
CA SER A 353 2.12 -7.44 7.40
C SER A 353 2.42 -6.09 6.75
N GLN A 354 3.52 -5.97 6.00
CA GLN A 354 3.80 -4.79 5.17
C GLN A 354 2.95 -4.81 3.90
N TYR A 355 1.69 -4.46 4.07
CA TYR A 355 0.65 -4.49 3.04
C TYR A 355 0.81 -3.40 1.98
N SER A 356 0.27 -3.64 0.78
CA SER A 356 0.19 -2.62 -0.27
C SER A 356 -0.79 -1.50 0.13
N PRO A 357 -0.72 -0.30 -0.48
CA PRO A 357 -1.68 0.76 -0.20
C PRO A 357 -3.14 0.32 -0.33
N TRP A 358 -3.46 -0.47 -1.36
CA TRP A 358 -4.80 -1.04 -1.57
C TRP A 358 -5.18 -2.03 -0.47
N GLU A 359 -4.29 -2.96 -0.12
CA GLU A 359 -4.57 -3.94 0.92
C GLU A 359 -4.78 -3.26 2.29
N ARG A 360 -4.01 -2.22 2.61
CA ARG A 360 -4.20 -1.42 3.83
C ARG A 360 -5.56 -0.72 3.83
N LEU A 361 -5.94 -0.10 2.72
CA LEU A 361 -7.22 0.61 2.60
C LEU A 361 -8.37 -0.36 2.84
N LEU A 362 -8.41 -1.47 2.09
CA LEU A 362 -9.48 -2.45 2.18
C LEU A 362 -9.59 -3.07 3.58
N ARG A 363 -8.46 -3.41 4.24
CA ARG A 363 -8.47 -3.90 5.63
C ARG A 363 -8.97 -2.87 6.62
N GLN A 364 -8.58 -1.61 6.47
CA GLN A 364 -9.06 -0.55 7.36
C GLN A 364 -10.54 -0.28 7.13
N SER A 365 -11.02 -0.26 5.89
CA SER A 365 -12.45 -0.15 5.55
C SER A 365 -13.27 -1.29 6.15
N LEU A 366 -12.82 -2.55 6.01
CA LEU A 366 -13.48 -3.71 6.60
C LEU A 366 -13.55 -3.62 8.14
N ARG A 367 -12.44 -3.25 8.79
CA ARG A 367 -12.41 -3.08 10.25
C ARG A 367 -13.32 -1.96 10.73
N GLN A 368 -13.31 -0.80 10.06
CA GLN A 368 -14.20 0.32 10.41
C GLN A 368 -15.67 -0.02 10.15
N ALA A 369 -15.97 -0.84 9.14
CA ALA A 369 -17.31 -1.34 8.86
C ALA A 369 -17.77 -2.46 9.81
N GLY A 370 -16.88 -3.00 10.65
CA GLY A 370 -17.15 -4.17 11.49
C GLY A 370 -17.46 -5.43 10.66
N ALA A 371 -16.82 -5.57 9.50
CA ALA A 371 -17.18 -6.56 8.49
C ALA A 371 -16.00 -7.46 8.11
N VAL A 372 -16.31 -8.67 7.65
CA VAL A 372 -15.35 -9.63 7.07
C VAL A 372 -15.58 -9.79 5.57
N PRO A 373 -14.51 -9.91 4.75
CA PRO A 373 -14.65 -10.01 3.31
C PRO A 373 -15.23 -11.37 2.90
N VAL A 374 -16.10 -11.36 1.90
CA VAL A 374 -16.71 -12.57 1.31
C VAL A 374 -16.20 -12.79 -0.11
N ALA A 375 -16.32 -11.78 -0.97
CA ALA A 375 -15.97 -11.86 -2.38
C ALA A 375 -15.49 -10.50 -2.91
N PHE A 376 -14.81 -10.51 -4.05
CA PHE A 376 -14.53 -9.30 -4.82
C PHE A 376 -15.61 -9.13 -5.88
N LEU A 377 -16.29 -7.97 -5.87
CA LEU A 377 -17.40 -7.67 -6.77
C LEU A 377 -16.94 -6.92 -8.03
N GLY A 378 -15.77 -6.29 -7.98
CA GLY A 378 -15.19 -5.63 -9.15
C GLY A 378 -14.28 -4.46 -8.81
N SER A 379 -13.64 -3.91 -9.85
CA SER A 379 -12.94 -2.64 -9.77
C SER A 379 -13.46 -1.69 -10.84
N GLY A 380 -13.82 -0.48 -10.43
CA GLY A 380 -14.10 0.63 -11.33
C GLY A 380 -12.83 1.42 -11.66
N ALA A 381 -12.99 2.58 -12.29
CA ALA A 381 -11.87 3.44 -12.67
C ALA A 381 -11.01 3.89 -11.47
N PHE A 382 -11.66 4.16 -10.32
CA PHE A 382 -11.01 4.73 -9.15
C PHE A 382 -11.10 3.86 -7.89
N GLY A 383 -11.91 2.80 -7.93
CA GLY A 383 -12.30 2.07 -6.72
C GLY A 383 -12.36 0.56 -6.88
N ARG A 384 -12.39 -0.13 -5.74
CA ARG A 384 -12.61 -1.57 -5.62
C ARG A 384 -13.84 -1.84 -4.78
N VAL A 385 -14.61 -2.84 -5.15
CA VAL A 385 -15.84 -3.23 -4.47
C VAL A 385 -15.67 -4.63 -3.91
N LEU A 386 -15.86 -4.77 -2.60
CA LEU A 386 -15.90 -6.04 -1.90
C LEU A 386 -17.32 -6.35 -1.46
N GLU A 387 -17.72 -7.61 -1.59
CA GLU A 387 -18.79 -8.15 -0.77
C GLU A 387 -18.23 -8.43 0.63
N ALA A 388 -18.95 -8.05 1.67
CA ALA A 388 -18.60 -8.31 3.05
C ALA A 388 -19.83 -8.75 3.86
N GLN A 389 -19.57 -9.40 4.99
CA GLN A 389 -20.58 -9.76 5.98
C GLN A 389 -20.26 -9.07 7.30
N ARG A 390 -21.29 -8.55 7.96
CA ARG A 390 -21.21 -8.07 9.33
C ARG A 390 -22.39 -8.59 10.15
N GLU A 391 -22.18 -8.74 11.44
CA GLU A 391 -23.25 -9.09 12.37
C GLU A 391 -23.90 -7.80 12.88
N ARG A 392 -25.22 -7.71 12.76
CA ARG A 392 -26.03 -6.62 13.29
C ARG A 392 -27.32 -7.20 13.85
N ASP A 393 -27.62 -6.90 15.11
CA ASP A 393 -28.82 -7.36 15.82
C ASP A 393 -29.02 -8.89 15.72
N GLU A 394 -27.94 -9.65 15.96
CA GLU A 394 -27.89 -11.13 15.85
C GLU A 394 -28.19 -11.69 14.43
N GLN A 395 -28.20 -10.82 13.40
CA GLN A 395 -28.37 -11.20 12.01
C GLN A 395 -27.11 -10.93 11.19
N ILE A 396 -26.81 -11.87 10.28
CA ILE A 396 -25.73 -11.70 9.30
C ILE A 396 -26.25 -10.84 8.15
N GLU A 397 -25.75 -9.62 8.05
CA GLU A 397 -26.03 -8.69 6.96
C GLU A 397 -24.95 -8.81 5.88
N ARG A 398 -25.35 -8.99 4.61
CA ARG A 398 -24.45 -8.90 3.46
C ARG A 398 -24.45 -7.47 2.92
N ILE A 399 -23.26 -6.89 2.83
CA ILE A 399 -23.03 -5.51 2.39
C ILE A 399 -22.00 -5.48 1.27
N ALA A 400 -22.00 -4.40 0.48
CA ALA A 400 -20.91 -4.10 -0.43
C ALA A 400 -20.11 -2.90 0.11
N ILE A 401 -18.78 -3.01 0.09
CA ILE A 401 -17.86 -1.95 0.48
C ILE A 401 -17.15 -1.48 -0.77
N LYS A 402 -17.39 -0.23 -1.18
CA LYS A 402 -16.66 0.43 -2.26
C LYS A 402 -15.58 1.31 -1.65
N ALA A 403 -14.32 1.03 -1.97
CA ALA A 403 -13.15 1.76 -1.48
C ALA A 403 -12.40 2.45 -2.63
N VAL A 404 -11.94 3.67 -2.40
CA VAL A 404 -11.26 4.53 -3.37
C VAL A 404 -9.92 4.99 -2.77
N LEU A 405 -8.81 4.69 -3.47
CA LEU A 405 -7.46 5.01 -2.99
C LEU A 405 -7.10 6.46 -3.29
N ALA A 406 -6.65 7.22 -2.27
CA ALA A 406 -6.35 8.64 -2.41
C ALA A 406 -5.31 8.95 -3.51
N ALA A 407 -4.31 8.09 -3.66
CA ALA A 407 -3.27 8.25 -4.67
C ALA A 407 -3.77 8.12 -6.13
N GLY A 408 -4.99 7.62 -6.35
CA GLY A 408 -5.59 7.44 -7.67
C GLY A 408 -6.71 8.43 -7.99
N VAL A 409 -7.03 9.35 -7.07
CA VAL A 409 -8.15 10.29 -7.22
C VAL A 409 -7.69 11.54 -7.98
N PRO A 410 -8.34 11.92 -9.11
CA PRO A 410 -8.07 13.17 -9.80
C PRO A 410 -8.34 14.40 -8.91
N ALA A 411 -7.61 15.48 -9.13
CA ALA A 411 -7.87 16.75 -8.44
C ALA A 411 -9.32 17.21 -8.70
N GLY A 412 -10.05 17.53 -7.63
CA GLY A 412 -11.46 17.97 -7.69
C GLY A 412 -12.50 16.85 -7.71
N PHE A 413 -12.10 15.58 -7.75
CA PHE A 413 -13.04 14.48 -7.53
C PHE A 413 -13.41 14.39 -6.04
N SER A 414 -14.71 14.39 -5.76
CA SER A 414 -15.25 14.19 -4.40
C SER A 414 -15.82 12.77 -4.28
N PRO A 415 -15.17 11.87 -3.51
CA PRO A 415 -15.69 10.53 -3.26
C PRO A 415 -17.07 10.52 -2.57
N GLY A 416 -17.46 11.63 -1.92
CA GLY A 416 -18.77 11.77 -1.29
C GLY A 416 -19.90 12.11 -2.27
N ALA A 417 -19.59 12.75 -3.41
CA ALA A 417 -20.60 13.22 -4.35
C ALA A 417 -21.45 12.08 -4.93
N GLU A 418 -20.84 10.92 -5.19
CA GLU A 418 -21.56 9.72 -5.62
C GLU A 418 -22.58 9.26 -4.56
N VAL A 419 -22.17 9.23 -3.29
CA VAL A 419 -23.02 8.78 -2.18
C VAL A 419 -24.22 9.70 -2.00
N GLU A 420 -24.00 11.01 -2.01
CA GLU A 420 -25.06 12.03 -1.88
C GLU A 420 -26.12 11.89 -2.98
N VAL A 421 -25.68 11.65 -4.21
CA VAL A 421 -26.56 11.47 -5.37
C VAL A 421 -27.37 10.18 -5.25
N MET A 422 -26.71 9.06 -4.91
CA MET A 422 -27.39 7.78 -4.72
C MET A 422 -28.40 7.85 -3.58
N GLU A 423 -28.06 8.52 -2.49
CA GLU A 423 -28.96 8.71 -1.36
C GLU A 423 -30.18 9.57 -1.74
N SER A 424 -29.96 10.67 -2.45
CA SER A 424 -31.03 11.55 -2.94
C SER A 424 -31.97 10.81 -3.90
N ALA A 425 -31.42 10.06 -4.86
CA ALA A 425 -32.20 9.25 -5.78
C ALA A 425 -33.01 8.17 -5.03
N PHE A 426 -32.38 7.47 -4.08
CA PHE A 426 -33.05 6.46 -3.27
C PHE A 426 -34.20 7.06 -2.44
N LYS A 427 -33.99 8.20 -1.78
CA LYS A 427 -35.03 8.92 -1.01
C LYS A 427 -36.23 9.33 -1.86
N GLN A 428 -36.02 9.59 -3.15
CA GLN A 428 -37.10 9.89 -4.10
C GLN A 428 -37.77 8.63 -4.66
N GLY A 429 -37.38 7.44 -4.24
CA GLY A 429 -37.94 6.16 -4.69
C GLY A 429 -37.43 5.71 -6.06
N CYS A 430 -36.24 6.15 -6.48
CA CYS A 430 -35.58 5.63 -7.68
C CYS A 430 -35.10 4.17 -7.47
N PRO A 431 -34.96 3.38 -8.54
CA PRO A 431 -34.41 2.02 -8.48
C PRO A 431 -32.89 2.06 -8.34
N VAL A 432 -32.39 2.46 -7.18
CA VAL A 432 -30.96 2.58 -6.85
C VAL A 432 -30.65 1.72 -5.63
N VAL A 433 -29.45 1.17 -5.57
CA VAL A 433 -28.96 0.49 -4.35
C VAL A 433 -28.68 1.55 -3.28
N ALA A 434 -29.29 1.42 -2.12
CA ALA A 434 -29.18 2.42 -1.06
C ALA A 434 -27.77 2.44 -0.45
N PRO A 435 -27.12 3.62 -0.36
CA PRO A 435 -25.99 3.76 0.54
C PRO A 435 -26.46 3.58 1.99
N SER A 436 -25.68 2.80 2.75
CA SER A 436 -25.93 2.49 4.17
C SER A 436 -24.96 3.23 5.10
N SER A 437 -24.07 4.05 4.53
CA SER A 437 -23.17 4.94 5.26
C SER A 437 -22.89 6.17 4.41
N ASP A 438 -22.44 7.22 5.08
CA ASP A 438 -21.72 8.31 4.42
C ASP A 438 -20.41 7.80 3.81
N CYS A 439 -19.75 8.68 3.05
CA CYS A 439 -18.39 8.46 2.60
C CYS A 439 -17.41 8.67 3.77
N ILE A 440 -16.75 7.60 4.18
CA ILE A 440 -15.87 7.56 5.35
C ILE A 440 -14.43 7.70 4.91
N GLU A 441 -13.72 8.67 5.47
CA GLU A 441 -12.29 8.86 5.27
C GLU A 441 -11.47 7.84 6.08
N VAL A 442 -10.49 7.23 5.41
CA VAL A 442 -9.56 6.28 6.01
C VAL A 442 -8.21 6.95 6.15
N VAL A 443 -7.83 7.23 7.40
CA VAL A 443 -6.57 7.90 7.75
C VAL A 443 -5.60 6.89 8.37
N GLU A 444 -4.35 6.94 7.94
CA GLU A 444 -3.25 6.19 8.53
C GLU A 444 -2.19 7.17 9.06
N GLY A 445 -2.12 7.30 10.39
CA GLY A 445 -1.30 8.34 11.03
C GLY A 445 -1.85 9.73 10.71
N SER A 446 -1.07 10.54 9.98
CA SER A 446 -1.48 11.88 9.53
C SER A 446 -1.81 11.95 8.03
N LYS A 447 -1.87 10.81 7.34
CA LYS A 447 -2.10 10.77 5.89
C LYS A 447 -3.43 10.10 5.57
N VAL A 448 -4.20 10.74 4.69
CA VAL A 448 -5.38 10.11 4.09
C VAL A 448 -4.91 9.00 3.15
N LEU A 449 -5.35 7.78 3.45
CA LEU A 449 -5.08 6.61 2.62
C LEU A 449 -6.12 6.49 1.49
N GLY A 450 -7.37 6.82 1.79
CA GLY A 450 -8.48 6.76 0.84
C GLY A 450 -9.81 6.97 1.53
N TRP A 451 -10.88 6.61 0.84
CA TRP A 451 -12.25 6.67 1.35
C TRP A 451 -12.98 5.37 1.06
N PHE A 452 -14.06 5.10 1.79
CA PHE A 452 -14.98 4.04 1.45
C PHE A 452 -16.41 4.41 1.83
N HIS A 453 -17.37 3.72 1.23
CA HIS A 453 -18.76 3.74 1.67
C HIS A 453 -19.37 2.34 1.56
N ILE A 454 -20.47 2.16 2.29
CA ILE A 454 -21.20 0.90 2.38
C ILE A 454 -22.46 1.02 1.54
N LEU A 455 -22.68 0.06 0.65
CA LEU A 455 -23.94 -0.13 -0.07
C LEU A 455 -24.67 -1.32 0.56
N GLY A 456 -25.96 -1.12 0.84
CA GLY A 456 -26.83 -2.19 1.36
C GLY A 456 -27.30 -3.12 0.24
N ASN A 457 -27.86 -4.27 0.59
CA ASN A 457 -28.49 -5.21 -0.37
C ASN A 457 -27.60 -5.58 -1.56
N VAL A 458 -26.58 -6.40 -1.32
CA VAL A 458 -25.69 -6.92 -2.39
C VAL A 458 -26.53 -7.64 -3.45
N GLY A 459 -26.58 -7.06 -4.65
CA GLY A 459 -27.24 -7.66 -5.80
C GLY A 459 -26.31 -8.57 -6.60
N THR A 460 -26.89 -9.32 -7.53
CA THR A 460 -26.11 -10.12 -8.49
C THR A 460 -25.92 -9.37 -9.81
N PRO A 461 -24.78 -9.54 -10.50
CA PRO A 461 -24.62 -9.03 -11.87
C PRO A 461 -25.76 -9.50 -12.77
N VAL A 462 -26.21 -8.65 -13.69
CA VAL A 462 -27.28 -9.00 -14.64
C VAL A 462 -26.68 -9.61 -15.90
N PRO A 463 -26.96 -10.89 -16.22
CA PRO A 463 -26.54 -11.50 -17.47
C PRO A 463 -27.16 -10.82 -18.69
N LEU A 464 -26.43 -10.74 -19.80
CA LEU A 464 -26.89 -10.05 -21.01
C LEU A 464 -28.19 -10.66 -21.58
N ASP A 465 -28.31 -11.99 -21.59
CA ASP A 465 -29.50 -12.70 -22.03
C ASP A 465 -30.73 -12.36 -21.17
N MET A 466 -30.56 -12.26 -19.85
CA MET A 466 -31.60 -11.79 -18.94
C MET A 466 -31.95 -10.33 -19.20
N ALA A 467 -30.94 -9.48 -19.36
CA ALA A 467 -31.12 -8.05 -19.62
C ALA A 467 -31.89 -7.84 -20.93
N GLN A 468 -31.56 -8.60 -21.98
CA GLN A 468 -32.27 -8.61 -23.26
C GLN A 468 -33.69 -9.15 -23.12
N ALA A 469 -33.91 -10.24 -22.40
CA ALA A 469 -35.24 -10.79 -22.19
C ALA A 469 -36.16 -9.83 -21.39
N ARG A 470 -35.58 -9.05 -20.48
CA ARG A 470 -36.28 -8.11 -19.58
C ARG A 470 -35.96 -6.65 -19.88
N TRP A 471 -35.58 -6.32 -21.11
CA TRP A 471 -35.05 -5.00 -21.48
C TRP A 471 -36.02 -3.87 -21.13
N ARG A 472 -37.34 -4.11 -21.24
CA ARG A 472 -38.38 -3.13 -20.86
C ARG A 472 -38.29 -2.72 -19.39
N ALA A 473 -38.07 -3.68 -18.51
CA ALA A 473 -37.97 -3.41 -17.07
C ALA A 473 -36.67 -2.65 -16.74
N LEU A 474 -35.59 -2.91 -17.49
CA LEU A 474 -34.32 -2.22 -17.33
C LEU A 474 -34.39 -0.77 -17.83
N VAL A 475 -34.99 -0.55 -19.01
CA VAL A 475 -35.26 0.79 -19.54
C VAL A 475 -36.22 1.56 -18.62
N GLU A 476 -37.25 0.90 -18.09
CA GLU A 476 -38.15 1.52 -17.12
C GLU A 476 -37.40 1.93 -15.84
N ALA A 477 -36.44 1.14 -15.37
CA ALA A 477 -35.62 1.51 -14.24
C ALA A 477 -34.78 2.77 -14.52
N LEU A 478 -34.21 2.92 -15.73
CA LEU A 478 -33.52 4.15 -16.14
C LEU A 478 -34.48 5.33 -16.25
N ARG A 479 -35.66 5.12 -16.85
CA ARG A 479 -36.70 6.16 -16.98
C ARG A 479 -37.13 6.69 -15.62
N GLN A 480 -37.24 5.83 -14.60
CA GLN A 480 -37.61 6.24 -13.25
C GLN A 480 -36.59 7.20 -12.60
N LEU A 481 -35.30 7.09 -12.93
CA LEU A 481 -34.28 8.08 -12.56
C LEU A 481 -34.53 9.41 -13.29
N HIS A 482 -34.69 9.36 -14.61
CA HIS A 482 -34.87 10.55 -15.45
C HIS A 482 -36.11 11.35 -15.05
N LEU A 483 -37.23 10.68 -14.74
CA LEU A 483 -38.46 11.33 -14.27
C LEU A 483 -38.30 12.11 -12.95
N ARG A 484 -37.28 11.78 -12.16
CA ARG A 484 -36.99 12.40 -10.86
C ARG A 484 -35.83 13.39 -10.93
N GLY A 485 -35.39 13.76 -12.13
CA GLY A 485 -34.34 14.76 -12.29
C GLY A 485 -32.93 14.22 -12.11
N PHE A 486 -32.73 12.89 -12.18
CA PHE A 486 -31.41 12.27 -12.14
C PHE A 486 -31.01 11.75 -13.50
N VAL A 487 -29.74 11.90 -13.87
CA VAL A 487 -29.09 11.12 -14.93
C VAL A 487 -28.11 10.14 -14.28
N HIS A 488 -27.81 9.02 -14.91
CA HIS A 488 -26.82 8.08 -14.36
C HIS A 488 -25.40 8.50 -14.72
N GLY A 489 -25.19 9.01 -15.95
CA GLY A 489 -23.90 9.36 -16.51
C GLY A 489 -23.09 8.17 -17.05
N ASP A 490 -23.47 6.95 -16.68
CA ASP A 490 -22.82 5.71 -17.12
C ASP A 490 -23.73 4.47 -16.98
N PRO A 491 -24.95 4.44 -17.53
CA PRO A 491 -25.93 3.38 -17.28
C PRO A 491 -25.66 2.13 -18.14
N ARG A 492 -24.45 1.59 -18.07
CA ARG A 492 -24.08 0.32 -18.70
C ARG A 492 -24.64 -0.86 -17.91
N LEU A 493 -24.76 -2.02 -18.55
CA LEU A 493 -25.23 -3.25 -17.91
C LEU A 493 -24.38 -3.63 -16.69
N ALA A 494 -23.08 -3.33 -16.74
CA ALA A 494 -22.15 -3.52 -15.62
C ALA A 494 -22.52 -2.69 -14.37
N ASN A 495 -23.25 -1.60 -14.53
CA ASN A 495 -23.69 -0.69 -13.47
C ASN A 495 -25.14 -0.93 -13.05
N VAL A 496 -25.70 -2.10 -13.40
CA VAL A 496 -26.99 -2.56 -12.91
C VAL A 496 -26.84 -3.91 -12.21
N VAL A 497 -27.54 -4.06 -11.10
CA VAL A 497 -27.59 -5.32 -10.34
C VAL A 497 -29.03 -5.75 -10.13
N LEU A 498 -29.22 -7.06 -9.98
CA LEU A 498 -30.50 -7.65 -9.59
C LEU A 498 -30.55 -7.75 -8.06
N VAL A 499 -31.52 -7.08 -7.45
CA VAL A 499 -31.80 -7.18 -6.01
C VAL A 499 -33.21 -7.76 -5.85
N GLY A 500 -33.28 -9.03 -5.46
CA GLY A 500 -34.52 -9.81 -5.57
C GLY A 500 -34.89 -10.00 -7.04
N GLU A 501 -36.05 -9.49 -7.46
CA GLU A 501 -36.48 -9.54 -8.87
C GLU A 501 -36.31 -8.20 -9.60
N ASN A 502 -35.81 -7.17 -8.92
CA ASN A 502 -35.80 -5.80 -9.43
C ASN A 502 -34.40 -5.36 -9.86
N PHE A 503 -34.32 -4.66 -10.99
CA PHE A 503 -33.11 -3.98 -11.43
C PHE A 503 -32.85 -2.75 -10.57
N LYS A 504 -31.61 -2.59 -10.12
CA LYS A 504 -31.15 -1.41 -9.37
C LYS A 504 -29.82 -0.90 -9.91
N TRP A 505 -29.72 0.42 -10.02
CA TRP A 505 -28.52 1.13 -10.46
C TRP A 505 -27.49 1.27 -9.34
N ILE A 506 -26.21 1.25 -9.72
CA ILE A 506 -25.02 1.45 -8.90
C ILE A 506 -23.99 2.31 -9.67
N ASP A 507 -22.94 2.78 -9.00
CA ASP A 507 -21.79 3.45 -9.64
C ASP A 507 -22.17 4.71 -10.45
N PHE A 508 -22.70 5.71 -9.76
CA PHE A 508 -23.06 6.99 -10.39
C PHE A 508 -21.79 7.77 -10.71
N LEU A 509 -21.53 8.01 -11.99
CA LEU A 509 -20.41 8.83 -12.42
C LEU A 509 -20.76 10.31 -12.18
N GLY A 510 -19.85 11.05 -11.54
CA GLY A 510 -20.01 12.45 -11.12
C GLY A 510 -20.94 13.25 -12.05
N GLN A 511 -22.13 13.57 -11.52
CA GLN A 511 -23.27 13.91 -12.37
C GLN A 511 -22.97 15.14 -13.24
N PRO A 512 -23.10 15.03 -14.58
CA PRO A 512 -23.33 16.22 -15.38
C PRO A 512 -24.66 16.85 -14.96
N VAL A 513 -24.79 18.17 -15.15
CA VAL A 513 -26.06 18.88 -14.93
C VAL A 513 -27.19 18.12 -15.63
N PHE A 514 -28.31 17.90 -14.92
CA PHE A 514 -29.48 17.24 -15.48
C PHE A 514 -29.96 18.01 -16.71
N THR A 515 -29.69 17.43 -17.87
CA THR A 515 -29.99 18.03 -19.18
C THR A 515 -30.53 16.96 -20.09
N ARG A 516 -31.30 17.39 -21.09
CA ARG A 516 -31.80 16.49 -22.13
C ARG A 516 -30.69 15.73 -22.85
N ALA A 517 -29.57 16.39 -23.14
CA ALA A 517 -28.42 15.75 -23.79
C ALA A 517 -27.82 14.62 -22.91
N ALA A 518 -27.77 14.82 -21.59
CA ALA A 518 -27.29 13.79 -20.66
C ALA A 518 -28.27 12.59 -20.59
N GLN A 519 -29.58 12.83 -20.62
CA GLN A 519 -30.57 11.75 -20.72
C GLN A 519 -30.45 10.95 -22.02
N GLU A 520 -30.30 11.64 -23.16
CA GLU A 520 -30.13 11.00 -24.46
C GLU A 520 -28.85 10.16 -24.48
N THR A 521 -27.76 10.65 -23.86
CA THR A 521 -26.50 9.91 -23.68
C THR A 521 -26.68 8.66 -22.83
N ASP A 522 -27.35 8.76 -21.68
CA ASP A 522 -27.66 7.62 -20.81
C ASP A 522 -28.35 6.50 -21.59
N ILE A 523 -29.41 6.86 -22.33
CA ILE A 523 -30.18 5.84 -23.05
C ILE A 523 -29.34 5.24 -24.17
N GLN A 524 -28.58 6.06 -24.90
CA GLN A 524 -27.70 5.56 -25.96
C GLN A 524 -26.66 4.57 -25.41
N MET A 525 -26.05 4.85 -24.26
CA MET A 525 -25.09 3.96 -23.61
C MET A 525 -25.75 2.63 -23.22
N LEU A 526 -26.90 2.67 -22.55
CA LEU A 526 -27.63 1.46 -22.15
C LEU A 526 -28.04 0.62 -23.37
N MET A 527 -28.61 1.24 -24.39
CA MET A 527 -29.07 0.54 -25.59
C MET A 527 -27.92 -0.09 -26.38
N THR A 528 -26.78 0.60 -26.45
CA THR A 528 -25.56 0.06 -27.06
C THR A 528 -25.09 -1.20 -26.33
N ASP A 529 -25.16 -1.22 -25.00
CA ASP A 529 -24.75 -2.37 -24.18
C ASP A 529 -25.73 -3.55 -24.30
N LEU A 530 -27.04 -3.28 -24.43
CA LEU A 530 -28.08 -4.30 -24.53
C LEU A 530 -28.16 -4.96 -25.90
N VAL A 531 -28.06 -4.17 -26.97
CA VAL A 531 -28.31 -4.62 -28.34
C VAL A 531 -26.99 -4.92 -29.08
N GLY A 532 -25.85 -4.42 -28.58
CA GLY A 532 -24.59 -4.47 -29.30
C GLY A 532 -24.69 -3.73 -30.64
N GLN A 533 -24.12 -4.30 -31.70
CA GLN A 533 -24.29 -3.83 -33.09
C GLN A 533 -25.49 -4.46 -33.82
N GLN A 534 -26.42 -5.14 -33.13
CA GLN A 534 -27.56 -5.77 -33.80
C GLN A 534 -28.73 -4.80 -34.00
N ASP A 535 -29.65 -5.15 -34.91
CA ASP A 535 -30.75 -4.28 -35.34
C ASP A 535 -31.80 -4.06 -34.21
N PRO A 536 -31.98 -2.82 -33.71
CA PRO A 536 -32.97 -2.49 -32.68
C PRO A 536 -34.43 -2.80 -33.06
N VAL A 537 -34.74 -2.95 -34.36
CA VAL A 537 -36.10 -3.26 -34.85
C VAL A 537 -36.61 -4.62 -34.37
N GLN A 538 -35.71 -5.58 -34.13
CA GLN A 538 -36.11 -6.92 -33.65
C GLN A 538 -36.66 -6.91 -32.21
N PHE A 539 -36.44 -5.84 -31.44
CA PHE A 539 -36.81 -5.80 -30.02
C PHE A 539 -38.22 -5.26 -29.71
N GLY A 540 -39.00 -4.88 -30.72
CA GLY A 540 -40.41 -4.51 -30.54
C GLY A 540 -40.60 -3.41 -29.49
N LEU A 541 -39.81 -2.34 -29.60
CA LEU A 541 -39.76 -1.27 -28.61
C LEU A 541 -40.99 -0.35 -28.74
N GLN A 542 -41.80 -0.19 -27.70
CA GLN A 542 -42.87 0.82 -27.59
C GLN A 542 -42.60 1.72 -26.38
N PHE A 543 -42.52 3.04 -26.60
CA PHE A 543 -42.06 4.06 -25.62
C PHE A 543 -43.15 5.06 -25.22
N ASP A 544 -44.37 4.59 -25.05
CA ASP A 544 -45.47 5.49 -24.66
C ASP A 544 -45.23 6.08 -23.26
N GLY A 545 -45.32 7.42 -23.15
CA GLY A 545 -45.16 8.14 -21.88
C GLY A 545 -43.73 8.57 -21.52
N TRP A 546 -42.75 8.44 -22.42
CA TRP A 546 -41.42 9.05 -22.21
C TRP A 546 -41.48 10.55 -22.58
N PRO A 547 -41.04 11.48 -21.71
CA PRO A 547 -40.76 12.85 -22.15
C PRO A 547 -39.81 12.79 -23.36
N HIS A 548 -40.30 13.21 -24.53
CA HIS A 548 -39.55 13.28 -25.81
C HIS A 548 -39.44 12.02 -26.67
N LYS A 549 -40.40 11.08 -26.59
CA LYS A 549 -40.54 9.88 -27.46
C LYS A 549 -40.08 10.06 -28.92
N THR A 550 -40.54 11.12 -29.61
CA THR A 550 -40.24 11.34 -31.03
C THR A 550 -38.75 11.56 -31.26
N ALA A 551 -38.09 12.37 -30.43
CA ALA A 551 -36.66 12.63 -30.55
C ALA A 551 -35.79 11.43 -30.18
N PHE A 552 -36.26 10.58 -29.26
CA PHE A 552 -35.59 9.32 -28.94
C PHE A 552 -35.59 8.35 -30.14
N ILE A 553 -36.74 8.22 -30.81
CA ILE A 553 -36.87 7.42 -32.02
C ILE A 553 -35.97 7.99 -33.13
N ASP A 554 -36.05 9.30 -33.37
CA ASP A 554 -35.38 9.94 -34.51
C ASP A 554 -33.86 10.08 -34.31
N ASN A 555 -33.39 10.37 -33.09
CA ASN A 555 -31.97 10.69 -32.84
C ASN A 555 -31.16 9.54 -32.25
N VAL A 556 -31.80 8.54 -31.63
CA VAL A 556 -31.07 7.43 -30.98
C VAL A 556 -31.33 6.12 -31.71
N LEU A 557 -32.60 5.76 -31.89
CA LEU A 557 -32.94 4.49 -32.56
C LEU A 557 -32.67 4.52 -34.06
N GLN A 558 -33.06 5.59 -34.76
CA GLN A 558 -32.88 5.68 -36.22
C GLN A 558 -31.40 5.60 -36.64
N PRO A 559 -30.45 6.31 -36.00
CA PRO A 559 -29.04 6.20 -36.34
C PRO A 559 -28.43 4.83 -36.03
N LEU A 560 -28.77 4.24 -34.87
CA LEU A 560 -28.35 2.88 -34.49
C LEU A 560 -28.88 1.83 -35.50
N MET A 561 -30.12 1.98 -35.95
CA MET A 561 -30.71 1.12 -36.99
C MET A 561 -30.03 1.28 -38.35
N SER A 562 -29.62 2.51 -38.71
CA SER A 562 -28.99 2.79 -40.02
C SER A 562 -27.55 2.25 -40.16
N SER A 563 -26.84 2.06 -39.04
CA SER A 563 -25.47 1.52 -39.02
C SER A 563 -25.38 0.00 -39.18
N VAL A 564 -26.50 -0.73 -39.07
CA VAL A 564 -26.55 -2.20 -39.22
C VAL A 564 -26.79 -2.61 -40.67
N THR A 565 -27.27 -1.69 -41.51
CA THR A 565 -27.54 -1.90 -42.94
C THR A 565 -26.37 -1.54 -43.88
N ARG A 566 -25.13 -1.42 -43.39
CA ARG A 566 -23.93 -1.22 -44.24
C ARG A 566 -22.90 -2.32 -44.08
#